data_AF-A0A942JEQ7-F1
#
_entry.id   AF-A0A942JEQ7-F1
#
_cell.length_a   1.000
_cell.length_b   1.000
_cell.length_c   1.000
_cell.angle_alpha   90.00
_cell.angle_beta   90.00
_cell.angle_gamma   90.00
#
_symmetry.space_group_name_H-M   'P 1'
#
loop_
_entity.id
_entity.type
_entity.pdbx_description
1 polymer ?
#
loop_
_entity_poly.entity_id
_entity_poly.type
_entity_poly.pdbx_seq_one_letter_code
_entity_poly.pdbx_strand_id
1 'polypeptide(L)'
;MIKKEVLRVAARFFEKMLNADRSDHMGHTVTCIFCGQEARYVSRNLKTFTTVLGNITIGRAYYYCPSCACGFCPKDYTLGFDDLSLSPGVTRMVSLVASAGSFWEGSKLLSALAAVIISEKSVERTAKKIGEAIASDEVVYVKEKQSPRDTMYAGVDGTGIPMRKDELTGRAGKQPNGAAKTREVKQCVVWTADSRDAKGHPVRDQGSVSYSAGIESSAWSNSYREEDTPAFARRVARELTRTGFFQAKRQVFLGDGALWIWNLVAMVAPQAIEIVDLYHAKEHLSKLGNDIFGPGTDLAK
;
A
#
# COMPACT_ATOMS: atom_id res chain seq x y z
N MET A 1 -9.20 29.79 -16.32
CA MET A 1 -9.65 31.01 -15.61
C MET A 1 -10.94 30.76 -14.84
N ILE A 2 -12.06 30.40 -15.49
CA ILE A 2 -13.38 30.18 -14.84
C ILE A 2 -13.31 29.19 -13.67
N LYS A 3 -12.77 27.98 -13.89
CA LYS A 3 -12.64 26.95 -12.82
C LYS A 3 -11.95 27.49 -11.57
N LYS A 4 -10.83 28.21 -11.74
CA LYS A 4 -10.04 28.74 -10.61
C LYS A 4 -10.83 29.76 -9.81
N GLU A 5 -11.58 30.64 -10.47
CA GLU A 5 -12.42 31.62 -9.77
C GLU A 5 -13.63 30.98 -9.09
N VAL A 6 -14.28 29.99 -9.72
CA VAL A 6 -15.36 29.23 -9.08
C VAL A 6 -14.86 28.53 -7.80
N LEU A 7 -13.72 27.84 -7.88
CA LEU A 7 -13.10 27.20 -6.72
C LEU A 7 -12.73 28.21 -5.63
N ARG A 8 -12.19 29.37 -6.01
CA ARG A 8 -11.86 30.46 -5.06
C ARG A 8 -13.10 30.99 -4.33
N VAL A 9 -14.20 31.21 -5.04
CA VAL A 9 -15.47 31.66 -4.43
C VAL A 9 -16.02 30.57 -3.51
N ALA A 10 -16.02 29.31 -3.96
CA ALA A 10 -16.45 28.18 -3.16
C ALA A 10 -15.60 28.00 -1.88
N ALA A 11 -14.28 28.13 -1.97
CA ALA A 11 -13.38 28.06 -0.82
C ALA A 11 -13.67 29.16 0.20
N ARG A 12 -13.90 30.40 -0.24
CA ARG A 12 -14.26 31.52 0.65
C ARG A 12 -15.62 31.31 1.33
N PHE A 13 -16.60 30.81 0.59
CA PHE A 13 -17.91 30.49 1.16
C PHE A 13 -17.79 29.37 2.20
N PHE A 14 -17.07 28.30 1.87
CA PHE A 14 -16.83 27.16 2.75
C PHE A 14 -16.04 27.57 4.00
N GLU A 15 -14.99 28.39 3.85
CA GLU A 15 -14.22 28.96 4.96
C GLU A 15 -15.12 29.76 5.91
N LYS A 16 -15.97 30.64 5.39
CA LYS A 16 -16.93 31.41 6.19
C LYS A 16 -17.91 30.50 6.93
N MET A 17 -18.44 29.48 6.26
CA MET A 17 -19.38 28.53 6.86
C MET A 17 -18.72 27.75 8.01
N LEU A 18 -17.53 27.20 7.80
CA LEU A 18 -16.78 26.51 8.84
C LEU A 18 -16.35 27.45 9.98
N ASN A 19 -16.09 28.72 9.67
CA ASN A 19 -15.80 29.75 10.68
C ASN A 19 -17.06 30.37 11.29
N ALA A 20 -18.27 30.06 10.85
CA ALA A 20 -19.49 30.44 11.57
C ALA A 20 -19.84 29.37 12.61
N ASP A 21 -19.57 28.11 12.29
CA ASP A 21 -19.68 27.01 13.22
C ASP A 21 -18.61 27.07 14.32
N ARG A 22 -19.07 27.10 15.58
CA ARG A 22 -18.27 27.15 16.81
C ARG A 22 -18.56 25.96 17.74
N SER A 23 -19.25 24.92 17.23
CA SER A 23 -19.59 23.71 17.99
C SER A 23 -18.36 22.94 18.49
N ASP A 24 -17.18 23.22 17.93
CA ASP A 24 -15.90 22.66 18.37
C ASP A 24 -15.45 23.16 19.75
N HIS A 25 -16.00 24.28 20.23
CA HIS A 25 -15.84 24.72 21.62
C HIS A 25 -16.91 24.07 22.50
N MET A 26 -16.54 22.98 23.17
CA MET A 26 -17.42 22.15 24.00
C MET A 26 -17.39 22.54 25.49
N GLY A 27 -16.98 23.77 25.79
CA GLY A 27 -16.82 24.29 27.16
C GLY A 27 -15.37 24.43 27.60
N HIS A 28 -15.18 24.84 28.86
CA HIS A 28 -13.85 25.10 29.45
C HIS A 28 -13.00 23.84 29.59
N THR A 29 -13.61 22.68 29.72
CA THR A 29 -12.94 21.38 29.84
C THR A 29 -13.62 20.34 28.97
N VAL A 30 -12.85 19.37 28.49
CA VAL A 30 -13.30 18.22 27.68
C VAL A 30 -12.50 16.98 28.04
N THR A 31 -12.99 15.81 27.66
CA THR A 31 -12.22 14.57 27.73
C THR A 31 -11.10 14.57 26.69
N CYS A 32 -9.87 14.33 27.13
CA CYS A 32 -8.71 14.19 26.25
C CYS A 32 -8.85 12.94 25.38
N ILE A 33 -8.77 13.11 24.07
CA ILE A 33 -8.90 12.02 23.09
C ILE A 33 -7.72 11.02 23.10
N PHE A 34 -6.61 11.36 23.77
CA PHE A 34 -5.42 10.52 23.81
C PHE A 34 -5.32 9.67 25.08
N CYS A 35 -5.74 10.20 26.23
CA CYS A 35 -5.57 9.54 27.54
C CYS A 35 -6.84 9.49 28.39
N GLY A 36 -7.96 10.05 27.93
CA GLY A 36 -9.24 10.08 28.64
C GLY A 36 -9.30 11.05 29.84
N GLN A 37 -8.19 11.69 30.22
CA GLN A 37 -8.16 12.66 31.31
C GLN A 37 -8.72 14.03 30.90
N GLU A 38 -8.94 14.93 31.85
CA GLU A 38 -9.43 16.28 31.55
C GLU A 38 -8.41 17.08 30.71
N ALA A 39 -8.91 17.77 29.67
CA ALA A 39 -8.18 18.74 28.88
C ALA A 39 -8.89 20.09 28.94
N ARG A 40 -8.12 21.17 29.11
CA ARG A 40 -8.67 22.53 29.25
C ARG A 40 -8.62 23.28 27.93
N TYR A 41 -9.63 24.10 27.68
CA TYR A 41 -9.63 25.07 26.59
C TYR A 41 -8.52 26.11 26.84
N VAL A 42 -7.76 26.44 25.80
CA VAL A 42 -6.66 27.42 25.86
C VAL A 42 -6.95 28.63 24.99
N SER A 43 -7.28 28.41 23.71
CA SER A 43 -7.41 29.48 22.73
C SER A 43 -8.14 29.02 21.49
N ARG A 44 -8.46 29.97 20.60
CA ARG A 44 -8.98 29.68 19.26
C ARG A 44 -7.90 29.93 18.21
N ASN A 45 -7.28 28.86 17.72
CA ASN A 45 -6.10 28.94 16.85
C ASN A 45 -6.51 28.87 15.37
N LEU A 46 -6.02 29.81 14.56
CA LEU A 46 -6.16 29.78 13.11
C LEU A 46 -5.18 28.77 12.51
N LYS A 47 -5.62 28.00 11.51
CA LYS A 47 -4.75 27.14 10.69
C LYS A 47 -5.28 27.09 9.26
N THR A 48 -4.35 27.10 8.30
CA THR A 48 -4.66 26.95 6.87
C THR A 48 -4.62 25.47 6.49
N PHE A 49 -5.62 25.02 5.74
CA PHE A 49 -5.71 23.68 5.18
C PHE A 49 -5.86 23.74 3.67
N THR A 50 -5.24 22.79 2.97
CA THR A 50 -5.40 22.60 1.54
C THR A 50 -6.60 21.68 1.28
N THR A 51 -7.60 22.19 0.58
CA THR A 51 -8.78 21.42 0.18
C THR A 51 -8.89 21.29 -1.33
N VAL A 52 -9.85 20.48 -1.80
CA VAL A 52 -10.17 20.37 -3.23
C VAL A 52 -10.71 21.69 -3.82
N LEU A 53 -11.20 22.60 -2.96
CA LEU A 53 -11.66 23.93 -3.36
C LEU A 53 -10.51 24.96 -3.37
N GLY A 54 -9.36 24.61 -2.78
CA GLY A 54 -8.25 25.53 -2.51
C GLY A 54 -7.96 25.67 -1.02
N ASN A 55 -7.09 26.62 -0.69
CA ASN A 55 -6.70 26.86 0.69
C ASN A 55 -7.82 27.55 1.46
N ILE A 56 -8.08 27.07 2.67
CA ILE A 56 -9.01 27.71 3.63
C ILE A 56 -8.31 27.91 4.98
N THR A 57 -8.60 28.99 5.66
CA THR A 57 -8.12 29.29 7.01
C THR A 57 -9.27 29.19 8.00
N ILE A 58 -9.23 28.19 8.87
CA ILE A 58 -10.27 28.01 9.89
C ILE A 58 -9.70 28.26 11.28
N GLY A 59 -10.49 28.93 12.12
CA GLY A 59 -10.26 28.99 13.55
C GLY A 59 -10.80 27.72 14.21
N ARG A 60 -10.06 27.25 15.22
CA ARG A 60 -10.32 25.97 15.88
C ARG A 60 -10.10 26.10 17.38
N ALA A 61 -11.01 25.58 18.19
CA ALA A 61 -10.86 25.52 19.64
C ALA A 61 -9.70 24.57 19.99
N TYR A 62 -8.67 25.11 20.63
CA TYR A 62 -7.49 24.38 21.04
C TYR A 62 -7.59 24.00 22.51
N TYR A 63 -7.46 22.70 22.76
CA TYR A 63 -7.47 22.10 24.09
C TYR A 63 -6.10 21.52 24.41
N TYR A 64 -5.70 21.62 25.68
CA TYR A 64 -4.44 21.08 26.18
C TYR A 64 -4.69 20.18 27.39
N CYS A 65 -4.18 18.96 27.35
CA CYS A 65 -4.23 18.02 28.46
C CYS A 65 -2.91 18.09 29.25
N PRO A 66 -2.92 18.52 30.53
CA PRO A 66 -1.72 18.55 31.35
C PRO A 66 -1.20 17.15 31.68
N SER A 67 -2.06 16.14 31.74
CA SER A 67 -1.70 14.78 32.16
C SER A 67 -0.83 14.04 31.13
N CYS A 68 -1.09 14.22 29.83
CA CYS A 68 -0.29 13.60 28.75
C CYS A 68 0.52 14.61 27.94
N ALA A 69 0.50 15.89 28.31
CA ALA A 69 1.18 16.99 27.62
C ALA A 69 0.84 17.11 26.11
N CYS A 70 -0.36 16.67 25.70
CA CYS A 70 -0.82 16.76 24.31
C CYS A 70 -1.85 17.87 24.12
N GLY A 71 -1.76 18.53 22.96
CA GLY A 71 -2.75 19.48 22.49
C GLY A 71 -3.56 18.92 21.33
N PHE A 72 -4.83 19.30 21.23
CA PHE A 72 -5.69 18.90 20.11
C PHE A 72 -6.76 19.94 19.78
N CYS A 73 -7.29 19.86 18.57
CA CYS A 73 -8.41 20.66 18.09
C CYS A 73 -9.55 19.71 17.66
N PRO A 74 -10.68 19.62 18.39
CA PRO A 74 -11.78 18.71 18.04
C PRO A 74 -12.25 18.86 16.58
N LYS A 75 -12.25 20.10 16.08
CA LYS A 75 -12.63 20.43 14.70
C LYS A 75 -11.78 19.71 13.64
N ASP A 76 -10.50 19.44 13.92
CA ASP A 76 -9.64 18.70 12.98
C ASP A 76 -10.16 17.28 12.78
N TYR A 77 -10.51 16.59 13.87
CA TYR A 77 -11.02 15.22 13.85
C TYR A 77 -12.39 15.13 13.18
N THR A 78 -13.32 16.03 13.53
CA THR A 78 -14.66 16.05 12.95
C THR A 78 -14.62 16.25 11.43
N LEU A 79 -13.69 17.08 10.93
CA LEU A 79 -13.53 17.35 9.50
C LEU A 79 -12.55 16.39 8.79
N GLY A 80 -11.92 15.49 9.55
CA GLY A 80 -10.93 14.54 9.03
C GLY A 80 -9.64 15.18 8.52
N PHE A 81 -9.29 16.38 9.00
CA PHE A 81 -8.03 17.01 8.63
C PHE A 81 -6.86 16.28 9.26
N ASP A 82 -5.84 15.99 8.45
CA ASP A 82 -4.59 15.42 8.94
C ASP A 82 -3.62 16.49 9.47
N ASP A 83 -2.57 16.02 10.15
CA ASP A 83 -1.44 16.84 10.61
C ASP A 83 -0.70 17.55 9.47
N LEU A 84 -0.72 16.99 8.26
CA LEU A 84 -0.17 17.57 7.03
C LEU A 84 -1.04 18.70 6.46
N SER A 85 -2.13 19.05 7.16
CA SER A 85 -3.03 20.15 6.80
C SER A 85 -3.73 19.94 5.46
N LEU A 86 -3.99 18.68 5.10
CA LEU A 86 -4.73 18.30 3.91
C LEU A 86 -6.14 17.83 4.30
N SER A 87 -7.14 18.21 3.51
CA SER A 87 -8.47 17.60 3.61
C SER A 87 -8.45 16.14 3.17
N PRO A 88 -9.37 15.28 3.66
CA PRO A 88 -9.49 13.89 3.21
C PRO A 88 -9.55 13.73 1.68
N GLY A 89 -10.24 14.64 1.00
CA GLY A 89 -10.35 14.64 -0.46
C GLY A 89 -9.01 14.88 -1.15
N VAL A 90 -8.19 15.80 -0.64
CA VAL A 90 -6.84 16.05 -1.17
C VAL A 90 -5.92 14.88 -0.84
N THR A 91 -5.94 14.36 0.40
CA THR A 91 -5.15 13.18 0.80
C THR A 91 -5.43 12.00 -0.13
N ARG A 92 -6.70 11.73 -0.47
CA ARG A 92 -7.08 10.69 -1.45
C ARG A 92 -6.54 10.95 -2.86
N MET A 93 -6.60 12.20 -3.33
CA MET A 93 -6.02 12.56 -4.63
C MET A 93 -4.49 12.35 -4.63
N VAL A 94 -3.82 12.70 -3.53
CA VAL A 94 -2.38 12.46 -3.35
C VAL A 94 -2.06 10.97 -3.40
N SER A 95 -2.82 10.12 -2.69
CA SER A 95 -2.64 8.67 -2.72
C SER A 95 -2.62 8.13 -4.15
N LEU A 96 -3.60 8.56 -4.95
CA LEU A 96 -3.77 8.07 -6.32
C LEU A 96 -2.59 8.49 -7.21
N VAL A 97 -2.25 9.78 -7.23
CA VAL A 97 -1.17 10.26 -8.11
C VAL A 97 0.21 9.74 -7.68
N ALA A 98 0.44 9.57 -6.38
CA ALA A 98 1.70 9.02 -5.85
C ALA A 98 1.85 7.53 -6.17
N SER A 99 0.74 6.80 -6.35
CA SER A 99 0.77 5.39 -6.76
C SER A 99 1.01 5.20 -8.27
N ALA A 100 0.72 6.23 -9.08
CA ALA A 100 0.76 6.16 -10.54
C ALA A 100 2.07 6.65 -11.17
N GLY A 101 2.88 7.42 -10.45
CA GLY A 101 4.10 8.02 -10.99
C GLY A 101 4.98 8.66 -9.91
N SER A 102 5.93 9.48 -10.33
CA SER A 102 6.82 10.19 -9.41
C SER A 102 6.06 11.25 -8.59
N PHE A 103 6.59 11.63 -7.42
CA PHE A 103 5.99 12.68 -6.60
C PHE A 103 5.97 14.05 -7.29
N TRP A 104 6.96 14.32 -8.15
CA TRP A 104 7.00 15.53 -8.98
C TRP A 104 5.86 15.51 -10.01
N GLU A 105 5.70 14.43 -10.76
CA GLU A 105 4.57 14.26 -11.70
C GLU A 105 3.24 14.39 -10.96
N GLY A 106 3.11 13.75 -9.80
CA GLY A 106 1.90 13.83 -8.97
C GLY A 106 1.58 15.27 -8.56
N SER A 107 2.57 16.04 -8.13
CA SER A 107 2.39 17.48 -7.83
C SER A 107 1.93 18.26 -9.06
N LYS A 108 2.49 17.99 -10.24
CA LYS A 108 2.09 18.64 -11.50
C LYS A 108 0.67 18.25 -11.93
N LEU A 109 0.31 16.97 -11.81
CA LEU A 109 -1.03 16.47 -12.13
C LEU A 109 -2.10 17.10 -11.22
N LEU A 110 -1.84 17.18 -9.92
CA LEU A 110 -2.77 17.83 -8.97
C LEU A 110 -2.98 19.31 -9.29
N SER A 111 -1.91 20.02 -9.63
CA SER A 111 -1.99 21.41 -10.05
C SER A 111 -2.77 21.57 -11.36
N ALA A 112 -2.44 20.78 -12.38
CA ALA A 112 -3.04 20.90 -13.71
C ALA A 112 -4.51 20.46 -13.75
N LEU A 113 -4.83 19.32 -13.11
CA LEU A 113 -6.15 18.70 -13.21
C LEU A 113 -7.09 19.12 -12.09
N ALA A 114 -6.60 19.41 -10.89
CA ALA A 114 -7.44 19.73 -9.74
C ALA A 114 -7.28 21.17 -9.23
N ALA A 115 -6.32 21.95 -9.76
CA ALA A 115 -5.93 23.26 -9.20
C ALA A 115 -5.50 23.17 -7.72
N VAL A 116 -5.07 21.99 -7.28
CA VAL A 116 -4.55 21.73 -5.93
C VAL A 116 -3.04 21.96 -5.98
N ILE A 117 -2.58 23.03 -5.35
CA ILE A 117 -1.18 23.43 -5.35
C ILE A 117 -0.50 22.86 -4.10
N ILE A 118 0.16 21.73 -4.26
CA ILE A 118 1.01 21.14 -3.21
C ILE A 118 2.39 20.81 -3.76
N SER A 119 3.41 20.95 -2.94
CA SER A 119 4.79 20.66 -3.34
C SER A 119 5.01 19.15 -3.51
N GLU A 120 6.00 18.79 -4.31
CA GLU A 120 6.52 17.41 -4.40
C GLU A 120 6.79 16.81 -3.02
N LYS A 121 7.44 17.58 -2.12
CA LYS A 121 7.71 17.11 -0.76
C LYS A 121 6.46 16.89 0.08
N SER A 122 5.37 17.60 -0.21
CA SER A 122 4.08 17.35 0.42
C SER A 122 3.47 16.06 -0.10
N VAL A 123 3.54 15.81 -1.41
CA VAL A 123 3.11 14.55 -2.04
C VAL A 123 3.88 13.38 -1.41
N GLU A 124 5.21 13.46 -1.36
CA GLU A 124 6.08 12.45 -0.76
C GLU A 124 5.71 12.14 0.70
N ARG A 125 5.62 13.16 1.57
CA ARG A 125 5.31 12.97 3.00
C ARG A 125 3.93 12.36 3.21
N THR A 126 2.95 12.79 2.41
CA THR A 126 1.59 12.26 2.49
C THR A 126 1.56 10.80 2.02
N ALA A 127 2.19 10.49 0.88
CA ALA A 127 2.30 9.14 0.36
C ALA A 127 3.00 8.19 1.33
N LYS A 128 4.10 8.63 1.95
CA LYS A 128 4.80 7.88 2.99
C LYS A 128 3.90 7.60 4.18
N LYS A 129 3.22 8.63 4.72
CA LYS A 129 2.31 8.49 5.85
C LYS A 129 1.15 7.52 5.54
N ILE A 130 0.56 7.62 4.35
CA ILE A 130 -0.49 6.69 3.91
C ILE A 130 0.08 5.27 3.79
N GLY A 131 1.25 5.10 3.19
CA GLY A 131 1.91 3.81 3.05
C GLY A 131 2.22 3.16 4.41
N GLU A 132 2.67 3.94 5.39
CA GLU A 132 2.88 3.47 6.78
C GLU A 132 1.57 3.04 7.43
N ALA A 133 0.50 3.81 7.24
CA ALA A 133 -0.83 3.45 7.75
C ALA A 133 -1.37 2.16 7.11
N ILE A 134 -1.23 2.01 5.80
CA ILE A 134 -1.62 0.78 5.07
C ILE A 134 -0.79 -0.41 5.57
N ALA A 135 0.53 -0.25 5.67
CA ALA A 135 1.41 -1.33 6.14
C ALA A 135 1.08 -1.76 7.58
N SER A 136 0.67 -0.82 8.45
CA SER A 136 0.21 -1.14 9.80
C SER A 136 -1.14 -1.86 9.78
N ASP A 137 -2.10 -1.38 8.98
CA ASP A 137 -3.44 -1.97 8.86
C ASP A 137 -3.37 -3.42 8.34
N GLU A 138 -2.54 -3.67 7.32
CA GLU A 138 -2.28 -4.99 6.73
C GLU A 138 -1.75 -6.05 7.72
N VAL A 139 -1.20 -5.62 8.86
CA VAL A 139 -0.66 -6.52 9.90
C VAL A 139 -1.63 -6.70 11.07
N VAL A 140 -2.43 -5.68 11.39
CA VAL A 140 -3.29 -5.67 12.58
C VAL A 140 -4.64 -6.33 12.35
N TYR A 141 -5.24 -6.19 11.16
CA TYR A 141 -6.59 -6.66 10.89
C TYR A 141 -6.66 -7.57 9.66
N VAL A 142 -7.05 -8.82 9.86
CA VAL A 142 -7.35 -9.77 8.79
C VAL A 142 -8.79 -10.24 8.96
N LYS A 143 -9.73 -9.58 8.27
CA LYS A 143 -11.06 -10.15 8.11
C LYS A 143 -10.98 -11.31 7.13
N GLU A 144 -11.09 -12.52 7.65
CA GLU A 144 -11.22 -13.70 6.81
C GLU A 144 -12.50 -13.60 5.96
N LYS A 145 -12.33 -13.68 4.65
CA LYS A 145 -13.46 -13.78 3.72
C LYS A 145 -13.95 -15.23 3.73
N GLN A 146 -15.21 -15.43 4.07
CA GLN A 146 -15.86 -16.71 3.84
C GLN A 146 -16.32 -16.77 2.38
N SER A 147 -15.67 -17.60 1.58
CA SER A 147 -16.08 -17.87 0.20
C SER A 147 -15.60 -19.27 -0.17
N PRO A 148 -16.40 -20.33 0.04
CA PRO A 148 -16.02 -21.66 -0.41
C PRO A 148 -16.01 -21.64 -1.94
N ARG A 149 -14.80 -21.62 -2.50
CA ARG A 149 -14.54 -21.73 -3.94
C ARG A 149 -14.07 -23.13 -4.26
N ASP A 150 -14.35 -23.62 -5.45
CA ASP A 150 -13.87 -24.94 -5.86
C ASP A 150 -12.34 -24.94 -6.04
N THR A 151 -11.79 -23.86 -6.60
CA THR A 151 -10.34 -23.67 -6.74
C THR A 151 -9.97 -22.23 -6.38
N MET A 152 -8.93 -22.08 -5.57
CA MET A 152 -8.23 -20.82 -5.36
C MET A 152 -6.79 -20.94 -5.84
N TYR A 153 -6.31 -19.91 -6.50
CA TYR A 153 -4.95 -19.80 -6.98
C TYR A 153 -4.22 -18.75 -6.17
N ALA A 154 -3.00 -19.07 -5.76
CA ALA A 154 -2.02 -18.15 -5.26
C ALA A 154 -0.81 -18.16 -6.19
N GLY A 155 -0.12 -17.04 -6.31
CA GLY A 155 1.10 -16.92 -7.08
C GLY A 155 2.04 -15.97 -6.39
N VAL A 156 3.33 -16.28 -6.41
CA VAL A 156 4.36 -15.36 -5.90
C VAL A 156 5.43 -15.15 -6.94
N ASP A 157 5.97 -13.94 -6.93
CA ASP A 157 7.05 -13.53 -7.81
C ASP A 157 7.92 -12.49 -7.11
N GLY A 158 9.15 -12.33 -7.58
CA GLY A 158 10.13 -11.40 -7.06
C GLY A 158 10.82 -10.65 -8.19
N THR A 159 10.96 -9.33 -8.05
CA THR A 159 11.74 -8.54 -9.00
C THR A 159 12.64 -7.53 -8.31
N GLY A 160 13.81 -7.29 -8.90
CA GLY A 160 14.77 -6.32 -8.38
C GLY A 160 14.35 -4.90 -8.73
N ILE A 161 14.00 -4.08 -7.74
CA ILE A 161 13.76 -2.65 -7.92
C ILE A 161 15.03 -1.84 -7.63
N PRO A 162 15.41 -0.87 -8.49
CA PRO A 162 16.55 0.01 -8.25
C PRO A 162 16.40 0.77 -6.93
N MET A 163 17.51 0.91 -6.22
CA MET A 163 17.52 1.54 -4.90
C MET A 163 18.54 2.66 -4.80
N ARG A 164 18.29 3.60 -3.87
CA ARG A 164 19.29 4.58 -3.44
C ARG A 164 20.44 3.85 -2.72
N LYS A 165 21.64 4.43 -2.77
CA LYS A 165 22.84 3.83 -2.15
C LYS A 165 22.63 3.50 -0.67
N ASP A 166 21.99 4.41 0.07
CA ASP A 166 21.77 4.25 1.51
C ASP A 166 20.89 3.02 1.85
N GLU A 167 19.91 2.72 1.00
CA GLU A 167 19.03 1.54 1.11
C GLU A 167 19.74 0.20 0.83
N LEU A 168 20.95 0.25 0.28
CA LEU A 168 21.75 -0.91 -0.13
C LEU A 168 22.89 -1.21 0.85
N THR A 169 23.08 -0.37 1.87
CA THR A 169 24.12 -0.53 2.88
C THR A 169 24.04 -1.91 3.53
N GLY A 170 25.16 -2.66 3.53
CA GLY A 170 25.25 -4.00 4.12
C GLY A 170 24.58 -5.11 3.30
N ARG A 171 24.13 -4.86 2.06
CA ARG A 171 23.51 -5.87 1.20
C ARG A 171 24.47 -6.37 0.13
N ALA A 172 24.58 -7.69 0.01
CA ALA A 172 25.28 -8.33 -1.09
C ALA A 172 24.45 -8.23 -2.39
N GLY A 173 25.14 -8.01 -3.51
CA GLY A 173 24.55 -8.00 -4.84
C GLY A 173 25.27 -8.91 -5.81
N LYS A 174 24.69 -9.03 -7.00
CA LYS A 174 25.20 -9.89 -8.09
C LYS A 174 26.31 -9.24 -8.93
N GLN A 175 26.80 -8.06 -8.56
CA GLN A 175 27.88 -7.40 -9.29
C GLN A 175 29.23 -8.09 -9.00
N PRO A 176 30.24 -7.98 -9.89
CA PRO A 176 31.55 -8.61 -9.67
C PRO A 176 32.24 -8.18 -8.37
N ASN A 177 32.00 -6.95 -7.91
CA ASN A 177 32.51 -6.41 -6.65
C ASN A 177 31.61 -6.71 -5.43
N GLY A 178 30.57 -7.53 -5.60
CA GLY A 178 29.58 -7.85 -4.56
C GLY A 178 28.58 -6.75 -4.23
N ALA A 179 28.62 -5.59 -4.91
CA ALA A 179 27.72 -4.48 -4.61
C ALA A 179 26.28 -4.75 -5.07
N ALA A 180 25.31 -4.39 -4.23
CA ALA A 180 23.91 -4.39 -4.60
C ALA A 180 23.54 -3.10 -5.37
N LYS A 181 22.64 -3.22 -6.35
CA LYS A 181 22.00 -2.09 -7.07
C LYS A 181 20.49 -2.06 -6.86
N THR A 182 19.92 -3.20 -6.49
CA THR A 182 18.49 -3.40 -6.34
C THR A 182 18.19 -4.03 -4.98
N ARG A 183 16.97 -3.83 -4.51
CA ARG A 183 16.35 -4.72 -3.51
C ARG A 183 15.22 -5.46 -4.19
N GLU A 184 14.99 -6.70 -3.79
CA GLU A 184 13.91 -7.48 -4.34
C GLU A 184 12.59 -7.09 -3.67
N VAL A 185 11.65 -6.57 -4.45
CA VAL A 185 10.24 -6.53 -4.06
C VAL A 185 9.64 -7.88 -4.39
N LYS A 186 8.92 -8.46 -3.44
CA LYS A 186 8.19 -9.70 -3.63
C LYS A 186 6.71 -9.41 -3.60
N GLN A 187 5.96 -10.15 -4.42
CA GLN A 187 4.52 -10.00 -4.56
C GLN A 187 3.86 -11.35 -4.33
N CYS A 188 2.71 -11.34 -3.67
CA CYS A 188 1.75 -12.43 -3.62
C CYS A 188 0.45 -11.95 -4.28
N VAL A 189 -0.11 -12.82 -5.11
CA VAL A 189 -1.40 -12.61 -5.76
C VAL A 189 -2.29 -13.79 -5.42
N VAL A 190 -3.54 -13.53 -5.07
CA VAL A 190 -4.56 -14.58 -4.85
C VAL A 190 -5.78 -14.29 -5.71
N TRP A 191 -6.32 -15.29 -6.39
CA TRP A 191 -7.45 -15.10 -7.31
C TRP A 191 -8.26 -16.38 -7.52
N THR A 192 -9.45 -16.22 -8.11
CA THR A 192 -10.25 -17.31 -8.70
C THR A 192 -10.24 -17.19 -10.22
N ALA A 193 -10.41 -18.31 -10.92
CA ALA A 193 -10.48 -18.36 -12.37
C ALA A 193 -11.51 -19.39 -12.83
N ASP A 194 -12.74 -19.24 -12.35
CA ASP A 194 -13.84 -20.18 -12.60
C ASP A 194 -14.40 -20.00 -14.04
N SER A 195 -14.26 -18.79 -14.60
CA SER A 195 -14.70 -18.46 -15.95
C SER A 195 -13.67 -18.82 -17.04
N ARG A 196 -14.16 -18.97 -18.29
CA ARG A 196 -13.32 -19.23 -19.47
C ARG A 196 -13.59 -18.22 -20.59
N ASP A 197 -12.55 -17.89 -21.36
CA ASP A 197 -12.68 -17.08 -22.58
C ASP A 197 -13.29 -17.88 -23.75
N ALA A 198 -13.51 -17.22 -24.88
CA ALA A 198 -14.05 -17.85 -26.09
C ALA A 198 -13.15 -18.96 -26.67
N LYS A 199 -11.88 -19.03 -26.28
CA LYS A 199 -10.92 -20.07 -26.67
C LYS A 199 -10.82 -21.18 -25.61
N GLY A 200 -11.61 -21.10 -24.53
CA GLY A 200 -11.61 -22.06 -23.44
C GLY A 200 -10.51 -21.85 -22.40
N HIS A 201 -9.73 -20.77 -22.45
CA HIS A 201 -8.71 -20.50 -21.45
C HIS A 201 -9.34 -19.98 -20.15
N PRO A 202 -8.86 -20.42 -18.97
CA PRO A 202 -9.29 -19.84 -17.70
C PRO A 202 -9.02 -18.34 -17.65
N VAL A 203 -9.98 -17.57 -17.15
CA VAL A 203 -9.89 -16.12 -16.98
C VAL A 203 -10.06 -15.80 -15.49
N ARG A 204 -9.24 -14.87 -14.98
CA ARG A 204 -9.38 -14.41 -13.59
C ARG A 204 -10.74 -13.77 -13.40
N ASP A 205 -11.49 -14.20 -12.39
CA ASP A 205 -12.82 -13.67 -12.16
C ASP A 205 -12.73 -12.21 -11.71
N GLN A 206 -13.58 -11.36 -12.27
CA GLN A 206 -13.56 -9.93 -12.01
C GLN A 206 -13.75 -9.64 -10.50
N GLY A 207 -12.84 -8.83 -9.94
CA GLY A 207 -12.86 -8.47 -8.52
C GLY A 207 -12.43 -9.59 -7.56
N SER A 208 -11.97 -10.75 -8.05
CA SER A 208 -11.41 -11.81 -7.21
C SER A 208 -9.96 -11.58 -6.84
N VAL A 209 -9.24 -10.77 -7.63
CA VAL A 209 -7.77 -10.67 -7.54
C VAL A 209 -7.37 -9.78 -6.38
N SER A 210 -6.58 -10.36 -5.49
CA SER A 210 -5.92 -9.70 -4.37
C SER A 210 -4.42 -9.59 -4.66
N TYR A 211 -3.82 -8.45 -4.32
CA TYR A 211 -2.39 -8.20 -4.45
C TYR A 211 -1.83 -7.75 -3.11
N SER A 212 -0.69 -8.32 -2.71
CA SER A 212 0.10 -7.82 -1.58
C SER A 212 1.58 -7.92 -1.93
N ALA A 213 2.33 -6.86 -1.67
CA ALA A 213 3.74 -6.78 -2.03
C ALA A 213 4.56 -6.08 -0.95
N GLY A 214 5.83 -6.43 -0.87
CA GLY A 214 6.74 -5.85 0.10
C GLY A 214 8.20 -6.13 -0.23
N ILE A 215 9.09 -5.26 0.25
CA ILE A 215 10.53 -5.46 0.15
C ILE A 215 11.00 -6.21 1.40
N GLU A 216 10.62 -7.48 1.47
CA GLU A 216 10.70 -8.33 2.65
C GLU A 216 11.57 -9.58 2.41
N SER A 217 12.17 -10.09 3.49
CA SER A 217 12.92 -11.35 3.44
C SER A 217 11.96 -12.54 3.33
N SER A 218 12.32 -13.50 2.48
CA SER A 218 11.76 -14.86 2.42
C SER A 218 12.67 -15.91 3.06
N ALA A 219 13.86 -15.52 3.50
CA ALA A 219 14.83 -16.43 4.10
C ALA A 219 14.54 -16.61 5.59
N TRP A 220 14.59 -17.88 6.04
CA TRP A 220 14.63 -18.23 7.46
C TRP A 220 15.83 -17.59 8.14
N SER A 221 15.67 -17.20 9.40
CA SER A 221 16.83 -17.03 10.28
C SER A 221 17.38 -18.43 10.64
N ASN A 222 18.60 -18.51 11.17
CA ASN A 222 19.20 -19.78 11.56
C ASN A 222 18.49 -20.47 12.75
N SER A 223 17.41 -19.89 13.28
CA SER A 223 16.56 -20.48 14.31
C SER A 223 15.18 -20.85 13.75
N TYR A 224 14.79 -22.11 13.90
CA TYR A 224 13.50 -22.65 13.46
C TYR A 224 12.36 -22.31 14.43
N ARG A 225 12.29 -21.07 14.94
CA ARG A 225 11.23 -20.64 15.86
C ARG A 225 10.12 -19.94 15.09
N GLU A 226 8.89 -19.98 15.59
CA GLU A 226 7.76 -19.32 14.94
C GLU A 226 7.96 -17.80 14.81
N GLU A 227 8.58 -17.18 15.82
CA GLU A 227 8.97 -15.75 15.78
C GLU A 227 9.96 -15.41 14.67
N ASP A 228 10.70 -16.40 14.17
CA ASP A 228 11.67 -16.28 13.08
C ASP A 228 11.07 -16.45 11.69
N THR A 229 9.75 -16.67 11.59
CA THR A 229 9.05 -16.78 10.30
C THR A 229 9.43 -15.58 9.41
N PRO A 230 9.83 -15.80 8.15
CA PRO A 230 10.21 -14.69 7.27
C PRO A 230 9.08 -13.67 7.12
N ALA A 231 9.43 -12.37 7.08
CA ALA A 231 8.44 -11.30 6.98
C ALA A 231 7.50 -11.46 5.78
N PHE A 232 8.04 -11.89 4.64
CA PHE A 232 7.25 -12.16 3.45
C PHE A 232 6.33 -13.37 3.61
N ALA A 233 6.78 -14.42 4.31
CA ALA A 233 5.94 -15.58 4.61
C ALA A 233 4.72 -15.20 5.46
N ARG A 234 4.92 -14.36 6.49
CA ARG A 234 3.79 -13.82 7.28
C ARG A 234 2.83 -13.01 6.41
N ARG A 235 3.33 -12.21 5.46
CA ARG A 235 2.49 -11.45 4.50
C ARG A 235 1.65 -12.38 3.64
N VAL A 236 2.27 -13.42 3.04
CA VAL A 236 1.55 -14.39 2.23
C VAL A 236 0.49 -15.11 3.06
N ALA A 237 0.84 -15.62 4.25
CA ALA A 237 -0.11 -16.28 5.13
C ALA A 237 -1.33 -15.40 5.46
N ARG A 238 -1.11 -14.11 5.78
CA ARG A 238 -2.20 -13.15 6.00
C ARG A 238 -3.09 -13.00 4.77
N GLU A 239 -2.53 -12.89 3.57
CA GLU A 239 -3.33 -12.79 2.35
C GLU A 239 -4.11 -14.06 2.02
N LEU A 240 -3.51 -15.24 2.19
CA LEU A 240 -4.21 -16.51 1.98
C LEU A 240 -5.40 -16.63 2.95
N THR A 241 -5.22 -16.29 4.22
CA THR A 241 -6.32 -16.24 5.20
C THR A 241 -7.35 -15.19 4.84
N ARG A 242 -6.95 -13.95 4.55
CA ARG A 242 -7.87 -12.85 4.22
C ARG A 242 -8.79 -13.17 3.05
N THR A 243 -8.25 -13.85 2.05
CA THR A 243 -8.96 -14.16 0.81
C THR A 243 -9.81 -15.44 0.89
N GLY A 244 -9.69 -16.21 1.97
CA GLY A 244 -10.37 -17.50 2.14
C GLY A 244 -9.71 -18.64 1.34
N PHE A 245 -8.43 -18.51 0.99
CA PHE A 245 -7.70 -19.50 0.19
C PHE A 245 -7.80 -20.91 0.78
N PHE A 246 -7.64 -21.03 2.11
CA PHE A 246 -7.66 -22.32 2.80
C PHE A 246 -9.04 -22.99 2.86
N GLN A 247 -10.11 -22.26 2.54
CA GLN A 247 -11.48 -22.80 2.49
C GLN A 247 -11.80 -23.42 1.12
N ALA A 248 -10.92 -23.24 0.12
CA ALA A 248 -11.14 -23.82 -1.19
C ALA A 248 -10.85 -25.32 -1.22
N LYS A 249 -11.64 -26.07 -2.00
CA LYS A 249 -11.44 -27.52 -2.18
C LYS A 249 -10.09 -27.83 -2.83
N ARG A 250 -9.68 -27.00 -3.78
CA ARG A 250 -8.37 -27.05 -4.43
C ARG A 250 -7.61 -25.76 -4.18
N GLN A 251 -6.44 -25.91 -3.60
CA GLN A 251 -5.50 -24.84 -3.31
C GLN A 251 -4.34 -25.00 -4.28
N VAL A 252 -4.10 -24.02 -5.13
CA VAL A 252 -3.07 -24.09 -6.17
C VAL A 252 -2.08 -22.96 -5.95
N PHE A 253 -0.79 -23.28 -6.00
CA PHE A 253 0.30 -22.32 -5.90
C PHE A 253 1.11 -22.30 -7.19
N LEU A 254 1.29 -21.10 -7.76
CA LEU A 254 2.06 -20.87 -8.98
C LEU A 254 3.38 -20.16 -8.64
N GLY A 255 4.47 -20.63 -9.24
CA GLY A 255 5.81 -20.07 -9.03
C GLY A 255 6.73 -20.25 -10.24
N ASP A 256 7.79 -19.46 -10.30
CA ASP A 256 8.78 -19.49 -11.40
C ASP A 256 9.75 -20.69 -11.37
N GLY A 257 9.67 -21.53 -10.32
CA GLY A 257 10.59 -22.65 -10.12
C GLY A 257 11.72 -22.38 -9.12
N ALA A 258 11.89 -21.15 -8.64
CA ALA A 258 12.93 -20.79 -7.70
C ALA A 258 12.74 -21.47 -6.34
N LEU A 259 13.84 -21.99 -5.77
CA LEU A 259 13.83 -22.74 -4.50
C LEU A 259 13.19 -21.97 -3.34
N TRP A 260 13.38 -20.65 -3.29
CA TRP A 260 12.80 -19.82 -2.22
C TRP A 260 11.27 -19.77 -2.27
N ILE A 261 10.66 -19.94 -3.47
CA ILE A 261 9.21 -19.99 -3.62
C ILE A 261 8.68 -21.29 -3.03
N TRP A 262 9.26 -22.44 -3.39
CA TRP A 262 8.78 -23.73 -2.88
C TRP A 262 9.00 -23.88 -1.38
N ASN A 263 10.12 -23.36 -0.86
CA ASN A 263 10.32 -23.26 0.58
C ASN A 263 9.22 -22.40 1.25
N LEU A 264 8.81 -21.31 0.60
CA LEU A 264 7.70 -20.47 1.07
C LEU A 264 6.36 -21.22 1.03
N VAL A 265 6.04 -21.93 -0.06
CA VAL A 265 4.80 -22.71 -0.18
C VAL A 265 4.73 -23.78 0.91
N ALA A 266 5.83 -24.53 1.12
CA ALA A 266 5.92 -25.52 2.19
C ALA A 266 5.66 -24.92 3.59
N MET A 267 6.02 -23.65 3.82
CA MET A 267 5.73 -22.96 5.07
C MET A 267 4.27 -22.54 5.22
N VAL A 268 3.68 -21.93 4.18
CA VAL A 268 2.40 -21.22 4.32
C VAL A 268 1.20 -22.02 3.82
N ALA A 269 1.41 -22.98 2.93
CA ALA A 269 0.36 -23.79 2.32
C ALA A 269 0.90 -25.17 1.89
N PRO A 270 1.37 -26.02 2.84
CA PRO A 270 2.03 -27.30 2.54
C PRO A 270 1.16 -28.33 1.79
N GLN A 271 -0.16 -28.12 1.75
CA GLN A 271 -1.11 -28.99 1.05
C GLN A 271 -1.50 -28.45 -0.34
N ALA A 272 -0.94 -27.31 -0.75
CA ALA A 272 -1.26 -26.71 -2.04
C ALA A 272 -0.63 -27.52 -3.18
N ILE A 273 -1.33 -27.55 -4.31
CA ILE A 273 -0.81 -28.09 -5.57
C ILE A 273 0.19 -27.08 -6.12
N GLU A 274 1.46 -27.45 -6.14
CA GLU A 274 2.55 -26.65 -6.69
C GLU A 274 2.62 -26.81 -8.21
N ILE A 275 2.55 -25.69 -8.94
CA ILE A 275 2.61 -25.65 -10.41
C ILE A 275 3.67 -24.64 -10.83
N VAL A 276 4.63 -25.08 -11.64
CA VAL A 276 5.59 -24.18 -12.29
C VAL A 276 4.87 -23.36 -13.36
N ASP A 277 5.09 -22.05 -13.34
CA ASP A 277 4.55 -21.14 -14.33
C ASP A 277 5.04 -21.48 -15.75
N LEU A 278 4.10 -21.51 -16.70
CA LEU A 278 4.36 -21.96 -18.07
C LEU A 278 5.32 -21.02 -18.82
N TYR A 279 5.28 -19.71 -18.53
CA TYR A 279 6.17 -18.76 -19.18
C TYR A 279 7.61 -19.03 -18.78
N HIS A 280 7.89 -19.20 -17.48
CA HIS A 280 9.23 -19.52 -16.99
C HIS A 280 9.70 -20.90 -17.44
N ALA A 281 8.84 -21.91 -17.43
CA ALA A 281 9.17 -23.23 -17.95
C ALA A 281 9.60 -23.17 -19.43
N LYS A 282 8.87 -22.43 -20.27
CA LYS A 282 9.23 -22.20 -21.68
C LYS A 282 10.53 -21.43 -21.83
N GLU A 283 10.76 -20.42 -21.00
CA GLU A 283 12.00 -19.64 -21.02
C GLU A 283 13.22 -20.54 -20.73
N HIS A 284 13.12 -21.39 -19.71
CA HIS A 284 14.18 -22.35 -19.37
C HIS A 284 14.41 -23.39 -20.46
N LEU A 285 13.34 -23.94 -21.04
CA LEU A 285 13.45 -24.88 -22.16
C LEU A 285 14.08 -24.24 -23.39
N SER A 286 13.71 -23.00 -23.71
CA SER A 286 14.32 -22.27 -24.82
C SER A 286 15.80 -21.96 -24.58
N LYS A 287 16.18 -21.55 -23.36
CA LYS A 287 17.59 -21.37 -22.99
C LYS A 287 18.39 -22.67 -23.16
N LEU A 288 17.86 -23.78 -22.64
CA LEU A 288 18.47 -25.10 -22.78
C LEU A 288 18.62 -25.52 -24.26
N GLY A 289 17.59 -25.29 -25.08
CA GLY A 289 17.64 -25.57 -26.51
C GLY A 289 18.74 -24.77 -27.22
N ASN A 290 18.89 -23.48 -26.89
CA ASN A 290 19.95 -22.63 -27.45
C ASN A 290 21.34 -23.08 -26.99
N ASP A 291 21.50 -23.52 -25.74
CA ASP A 291 22.78 -23.99 -25.20
C ASP A 291 23.22 -25.33 -25.81
N ILE A 292 22.28 -26.24 -26.10
CA ILE A 292 22.57 -27.56 -26.68
C ILE A 292 22.73 -27.50 -28.20
N PHE A 293 21.80 -26.83 -28.89
CA PHE A 293 21.69 -26.89 -30.36
C PHE A 293 22.20 -25.63 -31.07
N GLY A 294 22.63 -24.62 -30.31
CA GLY A 294 23.09 -23.34 -30.84
C GLY A 294 21.94 -22.33 -31.04
N PRO A 295 22.18 -21.03 -30.81
CA PRO A 295 21.16 -20.00 -30.91
C PRO A 295 20.52 -19.90 -32.30
N GLY A 296 19.19 -19.89 -32.35
CA GLY A 296 18.42 -19.62 -33.58
C GLY A 296 18.25 -20.79 -34.55
N THR A 297 18.77 -21.98 -34.21
CA THR A 297 18.54 -23.20 -35.00
C THR A 297 17.11 -23.69 -34.86
N ASP A 298 16.62 -24.46 -35.83
CA ASP A 298 15.26 -25.04 -35.76
C ASP A 298 15.12 -26.09 -34.64
N LEU A 299 16.23 -26.69 -34.20
CA LEU A 299 16.27 -27.58 -33.04
C LEU A 299 16.21 -26.83 -31.69
N ALA A 300 16.51 -25.53 -31.67
CA ALA A 300 16.47 -24.69 -30.47
C ALA A 300 15.12 -23.96 -30.25
N LYS A 301 14.17 -24.09 -31.18
CA LYS A 301 12.84 -23.45 -31.15
C LYS A 301 11.76 -24.42 -30.69
#